data_AF-A0A168PA18-F1
#
_entry.id   AF-A0A168PA18-F1
#
_cell.length_a   1.000
_cell.length_b   1.000
_cell.length_c   1.000
_cell.angle_alpha   90.00
_cell.angle_beta   90.00
_cell.angle_gamma   90.00
#
_symmetry.space_group_name_H-M   'P 1'
#
loop_
_entity.id
_entity.type
_entity.pdbx_description
1 polymer ?
#
loop_
_entity_poly.entity_id
_entity_poly.type
_entity_poly.pdbx_seq_one_letter_code
_entity_poly.pdbx_strand_id
1 'polypeptide(L)'
;MVLSSVSLTSLVARLILWFFRHKYALAAISHVMKGLGNEEMLGVLYDIVCQCQKRIERSIPSIGNHDPIYAVAIFHALAHSLDCQAKYFPRHVEGMALTDVKSVERVWSHANHFVSMSRNMSKANRHALLTQVLGKYKDDKTDVLAGYIKRKFQKVILKMRALNISIAEYKNLEMEWANHAGNARFLPDNYGLDQLEESAERVEAWRNEKAAYFVICAQYLKLVNKEAKSKFTGYHVEHMRKTLLAKMQVMERRLGLLPANRPKNFKDPLFGQYHVAVKDCRYDALNNYLTHLLFAIIVREEKLHQPAGFSGGDYQDKPWGSLAQD
;
A
#
# COMPACT_ATOMS: atom_id res chain seq x y z
N MET A 1 33.80 18.26 13.56
CA MET A 1 32.54 19.01 13.40
C MET A 1 31.39 18.02 13.45
N VAL A 2 30.59 18.10 14.52
CA VAL A 2 29.33 17.40 14.87
C VAL A 2 29.10 16.02 14.24
N LEU A 3 29.71 15.00 14.86
CA LEU A 3 29.18 13.63 14.86
C LEU A 3 27.96 13.63 15.80
N SER A 4 26.74 13.68 15.27
CA SER A 4 25.56 13.34 16.07
C SER A 4 25.53 11.83 16.25
N SER A 5 25.94 11.42 17.45
CA SER A 5 25.82 10.12 18.09
C SER A 5 24.65 9.26 17.60
N VAL A 6 24.93 8.28 16.72
CA VAL A 6 24.10 7.08 16.64
C VAL A 6 24.50 6.22 17.83
N SER A 7 23.81 6.42 18.95
CA SER A 7 23.96 5.58 20.13
C SER A 7 23.59 4.14 19.76
N LEU A 8 24.47 3.19 20.06
CA LEU A 8 24.25 1.75 19.89
C LEU A 8 23.17 1.18 20.85
N THR A 9 22.33 2.01 21.47
CA THR A 9 21.44 1.65 22.58
C THR A 9 19.97 1.49 22.21
N SER A 10 19.55 1.59 20.95
CA SER A 10 18.13 1.34 20.62
C SER A 10 17.77 -0.15 20.71
N LEU A 11 17.37 -0.59 21.89
CA LEU A 11 16.72 -1.89 22.09
C LEU A 11 15.30 -1.82 21.52
N VAL A 12 15.14 -2.26 20.27
CA VAL A 12 13.79 -2.41 19.69
C VAL A 12 13.08 -3.56 20.41
N ALA A 13 12.24 -3.24 21.40
CA ALA A 13 11.35 -4.21 22.01
C ALA A 13 10.23 -4.56 21.01
N ARG A 14 10.17 -5.83 20.62
CA ARG A 14 9.33 -6.32 19.50
C ARG A 14 8.21 -7.16 20.07
N LEU A 15 6.98 -6.77 19.78
CA LEU A 15 5.82 -7.54 20.20
C LEU A 15 4.88 -7.76 19.01
N ILE A 16 4.61 -9.03 18.71
CA ILE A 16 3.70 -9.49 17.66
C ILE A 16 2.55 -10.22 18.35
N LEU A 17 1.32 -9.95 17.96
CA LEU A 17 0.15 -10.61 18.55
C LEU A 17 -0.67 -11.17 17.40
N TRP A 18 -1.06 -12.44 17.47
CA TRP A 18 -2.04 -13.02 16.58
C TRP A 18 -3.05 -13.79 17.45
N PHE A 19 -4.33 -13.72 17.08
CA PHE A 19 -5.46 -14.44 17.70
C PHE A 19 -5.88 -14.11 19.14
N PHE A 20 -5.54 -12.92 19.64
CA PHE A 20 -6.05 -12.49 20.92
C PHE A 20 -7.15 -11.46 20.77
N ARG A 21 -8.20 -11.55 21.61
CA ARG A 21 -9.09 -10.40 21.87
C ARG A 21 -8.19 -9.18 22.07
N HIS A 22 -8.51 -8.05 21.43
CA HIS A 22 -7.71 -6.81 21.42
C HIS A 22 -7.10 -6.38 22.76
N LYS A 23 -7.65 -6.85 23.89
CA LYS A 23 -7.10 -6.68 25.24
C LYS A 23 -5.71 -7.29 25.47
N TYR A 24 -5.33 -8.43 24.88
CA TYR A 24 -4.04 -9.08 25.20
C TYR A 24 -2.87 -8.46 24.44
N ALA A 25 -2.98 -8.34 23.10
CA ALA A 25 -3.14 -7.02 22.52
C ALA A 25 -2.35 -5.87 23.16
N LEU A 26 -3.18 -4.96 23.64
CA LEU A 26 -2.83 -3.78 24.40
C LEU A 26 -2.07 -4.10 25.68
N ALA A 27 -2.44 -5.15 26.43
CA ALA A 27 -1.78 -5.48 27.70
C ALA A 27 -0.29 -5.80 27.50
N ALA A 28 0.07 -6.50 26.43
CA ALA A 28 1.45 -6.83 26.14
C ALA A 28 2.26 -5.63 25.66
N ILE A 29 1.66 -4.74 24.85
CA ILE A 29 2.26 -3.44 24.50
C ILE A 29 2.50 -2.62 25.77
N SER A 30 1.49 -2.48 26.64
CA SER A 30 1.62 -1.77 27.91
C SER A 30 2.66 -2.40 28.84
N HIS A 31 2.81 -3.73 28.81
CA HIS A 31 3.83 -4.42 29.61
C HIS A 31 5.24 -4.11 29.12
N VAL A 32 5.48 -4.15 27.80
CA VAL A 32 6.76 -3.78 27.21
C VAL A 32 7.11 -2.33 27.50
N MET A 33 6.16 -1.41 27.35
CA MET A 33 6.39 0.01 27.62
C MET A 33 6.83 0.30 29.05
N LYS A 34 6.41 -0.50 30.04
CA LYS A 34 6.88 -0.34 31.43
C LYS A 34 8.37 -0.64 31.60
N GLY A 35 8.95 -1.41 30.69
CA GLY A 35 10.36 -1.75 30.70
C GLY A 35 11.22 -0.92 29.75
N LEU A 36 10.61 -0.06 28.92
CA LEU A 36 11.34 0.79 27.97
C LEU A 36 11.83 2.06 28.64
N GLY A 37 13.05 2.46 28.33
CA GLY A 37 13.59 3.78 28.66
C GLY A 37 12.90 4.89 27.87
N ASN A 38 12.96 6.13 28.38
CA ASN A 38 12.31 7.29 27.75
C ASN A 38 12.81 7.60 26.33
N GLU A 39 14.02 7.18 25.97
CA GLU A 39 14.61 7.42 24.63
C GLU A 39 14.53 6.19 23.71
N GLU A 40 13.92 5.10 24.16
CA GLU A 40 13.84 3.87 23.37
C GLU A 40 12.62 3.88 22.45
N MET A 41 12.86 3.62 21.17
CA MET A 41 11.80 3.47 20.16
C MET A 41 11.03 2.17 20.32
N LEU A 42 9.71 2.22 20.17
CA LEU A 42 8.84 1.05 20.22
C LEU A 42 8.43 0.57 18.81
N GLY A 43 8.77 -0.67 18.46
CA GLY A 43 8.26 -1.32 17.26
C GLY A 43 7.00 -2.14 17.53
N VAL A 44 5.85 -1.70 17.04
CA VAL A 44 4.58 -2.44 17.11
C VAL A 44 4.28 -3.14 15.80
N LEU A 45 4.27 -4.46 15.85
CA LEU A 45 4.09 -5.29 14.67
C LEU A 45 2.83 -6.12 14.80
N TYR A 46 1.87 -5.90 13.90
CA TYR A 46 0.58 -6.57 13.97
C TYR A 46 0.00 -6.75 12.59
N ASP A 47 -0.59 -7.92 12.32
CA ASP A 47 -1.04 -8.28 10.97
C ASP A 47 -2.04 -7.28 10.41
N ILE A 48 -2.90 -6.73 11.27
CA ILE A 48 -3.90 -5.73 10.89
C ILE A 48 -3.60 -4.36 11.52
N VAL A 49 -2.33 -4.04 11.78
CA VAL A 49 -1.93 -2.75 12.38
C VAL A 49 -2.51 -1.57 11.61
N CYS A 50 -2.63 -1.71 10.29
CA CYS A 50 -3.22 -0.71 9.39
C CYS A 50 -4.66 -0.33 9.75
N GLN A 51 -5.43 -1.24 10.35
CA GLN A 51 -6.81 -1.00 10.76
C GLN A 51 -6.93 -0.55 12.23
N CYS A 52 -5.94 -0.87 13.07
CA CYS A 52 -6.05 -0.67 14.51
C CYS A 52 -5.04 0.31 15.12
N GLN A 53 -4.10 0.87 14.35
CA GLN A 53 -3.11 1.85 14.82
C GLN A 53 -3.75 2.95 15.69
N LYS A 54 -4.74 3.69 15.16
CA LYS A 54 -5.43 4.76 15.89
C LYS A 54 -6.08 4.28 17.18
N ARG A 55 -6.56 3.03 17.22
CA ARG A 55 -7.16 2.45 18.41
C ARG A 55 -6.09 2.10 19.45
N ILE A 56 -4.92 1.61 19.03
CA ILE A 56 -3.78 1.35 19.91
C ILE A 56 -3.34 2.66 20.58
N GLU A 57 -3.11 3.71 19.78
CA GLU A 57 -2.71 5.04 20.26
C GLU A 57 -3.73 5.61 21.26
N ARG A 58 -5.04 5.50 20.99
CA ARG A 58 -6.08 5.94 21.94
C ARG A 58 -6.11 5.10 23.22
N SER A 59 -5.83 3.81 23.12
CA SER A 59 -5.90 2.90 24.28
C SER A 59 -4.67 3.04 25.17
N ILE A 60 -3.54 3.45 24.60
CA ILE A 60 -2.27 3.63 25.30
C ILE A 60 -1.67 4.98 24.87
N PRO A 61 -2.16 6.11 25.39
CA PRO A 61 -1.71 7.44 24.95
C PRO A 61 -0.21 7.67 25.16
N SER A 62 0.38 7.06 26.19
CA SER A 62 1.82 7.13 26.47
C SER A 62 2.69 6.48 25.39
N ILE A 63 2.11 5.76 24.42
CA ILE A 63 2.85 5.14 23.33
C ILE A 63 3.55 6.19 22.46
N GLY A 64 2.98 7.40 22.39
CA GLY A 64 3.57 8.53 21.67
C GLY A 64 4.89 9.02 22.27
N ASN A 65 5.23 8.66 23.50
CA ASN A 65 6.50 9.03 24.13
C ASN A 65 7.69 8.21 23.61
N HIS A 66 7.46 7.18 22.80
CA HIS A 66 8.46 6.21 22.36
C HIS A 66 8.55 6.12 20.82
N ASP A 67 8.17 7.18 20.09
CA ASP A 67 8.20 7.24 18.62
C ASP A 67 7.79 5.92 17.94
N PRO A 68 6.52 5.50 18.09
CA PRO A 68 6.14 4.13 17.77
C PRO A 68 6.17 3.87 16.27
N ILE A 69 6.84 2.78 15.90
CA ILE A 69 6.99 2.31 14.54
C ILE A 69 5.98 1.18 14.30
N TYR A 70 5.08 1.34 13.32
CA TYR A 70 4.06 0.36 13.00
C TYR A 70 4.38 -0.39 11.71
N ALA A 71 4.31 -1.72 11.74
CA ALA A 71 4.44 -2.53 10.53
C ALA A 71 3.58 -3.80 10.56
N VAL A 72 3.26 -4.31 9.37
CA VAL A 72 2.61 -5.61 9.17
C VAL A 72 3.67 -6.67 8.96
N ALA A 73 3.49 -7.90 9.45
CA ALA A 73 4.48 -8.94 9.23
C ALA A 73 4.72 -9.21 7.73
N ILE A 74 5.97 -9.49 7.31
CA ILE A 74 6.34 -9.44 5.89
C ILE A 74 5.49 -10.37 5.00
N PHE A 75 5.10 -11.53 5.53
CA PHE A 75 4.25 -12.48 4.82
C PHE A 75 2.81 -11.99 4.68
N HIS A 76 2.27 -11.38 5.75
CA HIS A 76 0.92 -10.83 5.76
C HIS A 76 0.83 -9.53 4.97
N ALA A 77 1.89 -8.73 4.96
CA ALA A 77 1.92 -7.45 4.26
C ALA A 77 1.66 -7.62 2.76
N LEU A 78 2.18 -8.68 2.13
CA LEU A 78 1.94 -8.98 0.71
C LEU A 78 0.47 -9.30 0.38
N ALA A 79 -0.32 -9.73 1.37
CA ALA A 79 -1.75 -10.00 1.19
C ALA A 79 -2.62 -8.73 1.36
N HIS A 80 -2.02 -7.59 1.70
CA HIS A 80 -2.73 -6.32 1.89
C HIS A 80 -2.78 -5.49 0.61
N SER A 81 -3.63 -4.47 0.57
CA SER A 81 -3.67 -3.50 -0.53
C SER A 81 -2.31 -2.81 -0.73
N LEU A 82 -2.04 -2.34 -1.96
CA LEU A 82 -0.79 -1.67 -2.31
C LEU A 82 -0.51 -0.44 -1.42
N ASP A 83 -1.54 0.34 -1.09
CA ASP A 83 -1.42 1.48 -0.17
C ASP A 83 -0.95 1.04 1.23
N CYS A 84 -1.52 -0.06 1.74
CA CYS A 84 -1.10 -0.63 3.01
C CYS A 84 0.33 -1.19 2.95
N GLN A 85 0.74 -1.78 1.83
CA GLN A 85 2.11 -2.24 1.61
C GLN A 85 3.09 -1.06 1.56
N ALA A 86 2.77 0.01 0.84
CA ALA A 86 3.60 1.21 0.79
C ALA A 86 3.86 1.78 2.20
N LYS A 87 2.82 1.78 3.04
CA LYS A 87 2.89 2.39 4.38
C LYS A 87 3.46 1.47 5.48
N TYR A 88 3.09 0.19 5.50
CA TYR A 88 3.37 -0.70 6.64
C TYR A 88 4.24 -1.92 6.31
N PHE A 89 4.75 -2.03 5.08
CA PHE A 89 5.64 -3.12 4.72
C PHE A 89 6.98 -2.96 5.46
N PRO A 90 7.47 -3.98 6.21
CA PRO A 90 8.63 -3.83 7.10
C PRO A 90 9.93 -3.39 6.42
N ARG A 91 10.08 -3.59 5.10
CA ARG A 91 11.26 -3.12 4.37
C ARG A 91 11.20 -1.65 3.98
N HIS A 92 10.01 -1.05 3.98
CA HIS A 92 9.79 0.37 3.67
C HIS A 92 9.71 1.23 4.93
N VAL A 93 9.51 0.61 6.09
CA VAL A 93 9.42 1.29 7.37
C VAL A 93 10.81 1.40 7.98
N GLU A 94 11.26 2.64 8.20
CA GLU A 94 12.54 2.91 8.85
C GLU A 94 12.59 2.31 10.27
N GLY A 95 13.78 1.92 10.73
CA GLY A 95 13.98 1.26 12.03
C GLY A 95 13.64 -0.25 12.07
N MET A 96 13.02 -0.81 11.02
CA MET A 96 12.67 -2.24 10.98
C MET A 96 13.78 -3.16 10.47
N ALA A 97 14.80 -2.62 9.78
CA ALA A 97 15.93 -3.36 9.23
C ALA A 97 15.47 -4.62 8.44
N LEU A 98 16.26 -5.71 8.46
CA LEU A 98 15.90 -7.00 7.83
C LEU A 98 15.05 -7.88 8.76
N THR A 99 14.03 -7.32 9.37
CA THR A 99 13.11 -8.06 10.25
C THR A 99 12.00 -8.68 9.43
N ASP A 100 11.80 -9.99 9.59
CA ASP A 100 10.72 -10.73 8.91
C ASP A 100 9.43 -10.78 9.73
N VAL A 101 9.49 -10.39 11.01
CA VAL A 101 8.32 -10.24 11.86
C VAL A 101 7.59 -11.58 12.03
N LYS A 102 8.36 -12.66 12.26
CA LYS A 102 7.80 -14.01 12.50
C LYS A 102 8.15 -14.59 13.87
N SER A 103 8.45 -13.75 14.87
CA SER A 103 8.99 -14.23 16.15
C SER A 103 7.96 -15.00 16.97
N VAL A 104 6.69 -14.59 16.93
CA VAL A 104 5.63 -15.21 17.73
C VAL A 104 5.15 -16.52 17.12
N GLU A 105 5.11 -16.62 15.81
CA GLU A 105 4.86 -17.86 15.06
C GLU A 105 5.93 -18.89 15.36
N ARG A 106 7.19 -18.48 15.56
CA ARG A 106 8.27 -19.38 16.00
C ARG A 106 8.08 -19.85 17.44
N VAL A 107 7.62 -18.97 18.34
CA VAL A 107 7.27 -19.35 19.71
C VAL A 107 6.14 -20.38 19.70
N TRP A 108 5.11 -20.17 18.88
CA TRP A 108 4.01 -21.13 18.76
C TRP A 108 4.41 -22.42 18.10
N SER A 109 5.20 -22.37 17.03
CA SER A 109 5.77 -23.56 16.42
C SER A 109 6.55 -24.39 17.44
N HIS A 110 7.28 -23.74 18.36
CA HIS A 110 7.97 -24.44 19.44
C HIS A 110 7.00 -24.99 20.49
N ALA A 111 6.02 -24.20 20.93
CA ALA A 111 5.01 -24.62 21.90
C ALA A 111 4.09 -25.74 21.37
N ASN A 112 3.89 -25.83 20.05
CA ASN A 112 3.02 -26.81 19.41
C ASN A 112 3.45 -28.25 19.69
N HIS A 113 4.75 -28.50 19.91
CA HIS A 113 5.25 -29.83 20.28
C HIS A 113 4.69 -30.34 21.61
N PHE A 114 4.20 -29.45 22.48
CA PHE A 114 3.67 -29.78 23.81
C PHE A 114 2.13 -29.84 23.83
N VAL A 115 1.47 -29.66 22.68
CA VAL A 115 0.00 -29.65 22.60
C VAL A 115 -0.57 -31.01 22.99
N SER A 116 -0.04 -32.12 22.46
CA SER A 116 -0.55 -33.48 22.74
C SER A 116 -0.52 -33.82 24.22
N MET A 117 0.61 -33.59 24.89
CA MET A 117 0.78 -33.88 26.32
C MET A 117 -0.04 -32.96 27.22
N SER A 118 -0.30 -31.72 26.79
CA SER A 118 -1.04 -30.74 27.60
C SER A 118 -2.55 -30.87 27.52
N ARG A 119 -3.11 -31.72 26.63
CA ARG A 119 -4.58 -31.89 26.46
C ARG A 119 -5.24 -32.40 27.73
N ASN A 120 -4.63 -33.41 28.36
CA ASN A 120 -5.19 -34.08 29.54
C ASN A 120 -4.72 -33.46 30.88
N MET A 121 -3.94 -32.38 30.82
CA MET A 121 -3.48 -31.68 32.02
C MET A 121 -4.58 -30.80 32.62
N SER A 122 -4.57 -30.69 33.95
CA SER A 122 -5.32 -29.64 34.65
C SER A 122 -4.86 -28.26 34.18
N LYS A 123 -5.71 -27.24 34.39
CA LYS A 123 -5.37 -25.85 34.04
C LYS A 123 -4.07 -25.38 34.70
N ALA A 124 -3.86 -25.73 35.98
CA ALA A 124 -2.66 -25.38 36.73
C ALA A 124 -1.41 -26.03 36.13
N ASN A 125 -1.49 -27.34 35.83
CA ASN A 125 -0.36 -28.09 35.26
C ASN A 125 -0.02 -27.61 33.85
N ARG A 126 -1.03 -27.32 33.02
CA ARG A 126 -0.83 -26.73 31.68
C ARG A 126 -0.15 -25.37 31.77
N HIS A 127 -0.54 -24.53 32.72
CA HIS A 127 0.09 -23.23 32.92
C HIS A 127 1.55 -23.37 33.34
N ALA A 128 1.85 -24.25 34.32
CA ALA A 128 3.22 -24.51 34.76
C ALA A 128 4.10 -25.04 33.61
N LEU A 129 3.60 -25.99 32.81
CA LEU A 129 4.29 -26.52 31.63
C LEU A 129 4.60 -25.41 30.62
N LEU A 130 3.60 -24.62 30.24
CA LEU A 130 3.79 -23.53 29.27
C LEU A 130 4.80 -22.50 29.78
N THR A 131 4.77 -22.16 31.06
CA THR A 131 5.75 -21.26 31.68
C THR A 131 7.18 -21.82 31.57
N GLN A 132 7.38 -23.11 31.84
CA GLN A 132 8.69 -23.76 31.71
C GLN A 132 9.16 -23.82 30.25
N VAL A 133 8.28 -24.21 29.33
CA VAL A 133 8.59 -24.28 27.89
C VAL A 133 8.98 -22.91 27.35
N LEU A 134 8.21 -21.87 27.67
CA LEU A 134 8.49 -20.51 27.23
C LEU A 134 9.75 -19.94 27.91
N GLY A 135 9.98 -20.27 29.18
CA GLY A 135 11.21 -19.93 29.90
C GLY A 135 12.44 -20.50 29.20
N LYS A 136 12.44 -21.81 28.93
CA LYS A 136 13.53 -22.49 28.22
C LYS A 136 13.73 -21.94 26.81
N TYR A 137 12.66 -21.69 26.07
CA TYR A 137 12.75 -21.09 24.74
C TYR A 137 13.39 -19.69 24.79
N LYS A 138 13.01 -18.87 25.77
CA LYS A 138 13.59 -17.54 25.97
C LYS A 138 15.09 -17.64 26.27
N ASP A 139 15.51 -18.54 27.15
CA ASP A 139 16.92 -18.74 27.49
C ASP A 139 17.71 -19.20 26.26
N ASP A 140 17.22 -20.22 25.54
CA ASP A 140 17.85 -20.72 24.30
C ASP A 140 18.00 -19.65 23.22
N LYS A 141 17.00 -18.76 23.08
CA LYS A 141 17.08 -17.64 22.14
C LYS A 141 18.02 -16.55 22.60
N THR A 142 18.15 -16.35 23.90
CA THR A 142 19.07 -15.37 24.48
C THR A 142 20.51 -15.81 24.26
N ASP A 143 20.82 -17.08 24.48
CA ASP A 143 22.16 -17.65 24.32
C ASP A 143 22.70 -17.50 22.88
N VAL A 144 21.82 -17.64 21.88
CA VAL A 144 22.20 -17.52 20.46
C VAL A 144 22.04 -16.12 19.87
N LEU A 145 21.56 -15.15 20.67
CA LEU A 145 21.17 -13.82 20.19
C LEU A 145 22.34 -13.07 19.57
N ALA A 146 23.50 -13.05 20.24
CA ALA A 146 24.70 -12.37 19.75
C ALA A 146 25.14 -12.91 18.37
N GLY A 147 25.16 -14.24 18.23
CA GLY A 147 25.48 -14.89 16.95
C GLY A 147 24.45 -14.58 15.87
N TYR A 148 23.16 -14.49 16.22
CA TYR A 148 22.10 -14.10 15.30
C TYR A 148 22.26 -12.67 14.78
N ILE A 149 22.54 -11.71 15.69
CA ILE A 149 22.78 -10.31 15.34
C ILE A 149 24.00 -10.19 14.42
N LYS A 150 25.11 -10.86 14.78
CA LYS A 150 26.34 -10.89 13.95
C LYS A 150 26.07 -11.36 12.53
N ARG A 151 25.33 -12.47 12.35
CA ARG A 151 24.97 -12.98 11.02
C ARG A 151 24.12 -12.00 10.22
N LYS A 152 23.16 -11.32 10.87
CA LYS A 152 22.35 -10.30 10.19
C LYS A 152 23.18 -9.11 9.75
N PHE A 153 24.07 -8.62 10.62
CA PHE A 153 24.95 -7.52 10.31
C PHE A 153 25.88 -7.83 9.12
N GLN A 154 26.49 -9.02 9.11
CA GLN A 154 27.30 -9.48 7.97
C GLN A 154 26.50 -9.54 6.67
N LYS A 155 25.26 -10.02 6.71
CA LYS A 155 24.37 -10.06 5.54
C LYS A 155 24.06 -8.66 5.00
N VAL A 156 23.87 -7.68 5.88
CA VAL A 156 23.66 -6.28 5.49
C VAL A 156 24.92 -5.73 4.82
N ILE A 157 26.10 -5.92 5.41
CA ILE A 157 27.38 -5.47 4.80
C ILE A 157 27.58 -6.07 3.41
N LEU A 158 27.34 -7.37 3.25
CA LEU A 158 27.50 -8.04 1.96
C LEU A 158 26.56 -7.43 0.90
N LYS A 159 25.30 -7.15 1.27
CA LYS A 159 24.35 -6.49 0.38
C LYS A 159 24.77 -5.07 0.03
N MET A 160 25.26 -4.29 1.00
CA MET A 160 25.74 -2.93 0.75
C MET A 160 26.94 -2.94 -0.21
N ARG A 161 27.90 -3.86 -0.01
CA ARG A 161 29.04 -4.02 -0.92
C ARG A 161 28.61 -4.45 -2.32
N ALA A 162 27.62 -5.32 -2.43
CA ALA A 162 27.09 -5.77 -3.72
C ALA A 162 26.42 -4.66 -4.53
N LEU A 163 25.94 -3.59 -3.88
CA LEU A 163 25.41 -2.42 -4.59
C LEU A 163 26.52 -1.60 -5.28
N ASN A 164 27.79 -1.84 -4.95
CA ASN A 164 28.96 -1.13 -5.51
C ASN A 164 28.86 0.41 -5.41
N ILE A 165 28.23 0.90 -4.35
CA ILE A 165 28.10 2.34 -4.04
C ILE A 165 28.65 2.61 -2.63
N SER A 166 29.22 3.79 -2.46
CA SER A 166 29.65 4.28 -1.15
C SER A 166 28.44 4.62 -0.26
N ILE A 167 28.67 4.68 1.06
CA ILE A 167 27.64 5.11 2.02
C ILE A 167 27.16 6.53 1.72
N ALA A 168 28.06 7.40 1.25
CA ALA A 168 27.72 8.77 0.88
C ALA A 168 26.78 8.80 -0.33
N GLU A 169 27.07 8.03 -1.38
CA GLU A 169 26.21 7.91 -2.56
C GLU A 169 24.85 7.31 -2.20
N TYR A 170 24.80 6.27 -1.36
CA TYR A 170 23.54 5.69 -0.88
C TYR A 170 22.68 6.73 -0.15
N LYS A 171 23.27 7.49 0.77
CA LYS A 171 22.54 8.55 1.50
C LYS A 171 22.07 9.67 0.58
N ASN A 172 22.86 10.01 -0.44
CA ASN A 172 22.46 10.99 -1.43
C ASN A 172 21.27 10.49 -2.25
N LEU A 173 21.30 9.24 -2.72
CA LEU A 173 20.18 8.60 -3.41
C LEU A 173 18.92 8.52 -2.53
N GLU A 174 19.06 8.22 -1.24
CA GLU A 174 17.96 8.22 -0.27
C GLU A 174 17.34 9.62 -0.13
N MET A 175 18.16 10.68 -0.06
CA MET A 175 17.70 12.06 0.00
C MET A 175 17.04 12.51 -1.31
N GLU A 176 17.64 12.20 -2.46
CA GLU A 176 17.07 12.46 -3.78
C GLU A 176 15.73 11.76 -3.95
N TRP A 177 15.62 10.50 -3.50
CA TRP A 177 14.37 9.75 -3.49
C TRP A 177 13.32 10.39 -2.57
N ALA A 178 13.70 10.79 -1.36
CA ALA A 178 12.78 11.46 -0.44
C ALA A 178 12.25 12.78 -1.01
N ASN A 179 13.12 13.59 -1.61
CA ASN A 179 12.74 14.82 -2.31
C ASN A 179 11.84 14.55 -3.51
N HIS A 180 12.20 13.55 -4.33
CA HIS A 180 11.40 13.16 -5.48
C HIS A 180 10.02 12.65 -5.06
N ALA A 181 9.93 11.77 -4.06
CA ALA A 181 8.68 11.26 -3.52
C ALA A 181 7.85 12.36 -2.84
N GLY A 182 8.49 13.34 -2.18
CA GLY A 182 7.83 14.53 -1.65
C GLY A 182 7.23 15.40 -2.76
N ASN A 183 7.95 15.57 -3.86
CA ASN A 183 7.49 16.33 -5.03
C ASN A 183 6.45 15.58 -5.87
N ALA A 184 6.54 14.24 -5.90
CA ALA A 184 5.60 13.35 -6.59
C ALA A 184 4.37 12.99 -5.74
N ARG A 185 4.39 13.29 -4.43
CA ARG A 185 3.19 13.34 -3.58
C ARG A 185 2.34 14.53 -4.01
N PHE A 186 1.66 14.37 -5.13
CA PHE A 186 0.32 14.90 -5.25
C PHE A 186 -0.47 14.17 -4.18
N LEU A 187 -0.61 14.76 -2.97
CA LEU A 187 -1.75 14.44 -2.14
C LEU A 187 -2.94 14.75 -3.04
N PRO A 188 -3.65 13.75 -3.58
CA PRO A 188 -4.83 14.09 -4.33
C PRO A 188 -5.75 14.67 -3.26
N ASP A 189 -6.09 15.93 -3.39
CA ASP A 189 -7.32 16.36 -2.76
C ASP A 189 -8.45 15.50 -3.35
N ASN A 190 -9.56 15.37 -2.63
CA ASN A 190 -10.69 14.59 -3.13
C ASN A 190 -11.08 15.03 -4.56
N TYR A 191 -10.84 16.31 -4.88
CA TYR A 191 -11.05 16.89 -6.20
C TYR A 191 -10.11 16.35 -7.30
N GLY A 192 -8.83 16.13 -7.01
CA GLY A 192 -7.83 15.59 -7.92
C GLY A 192 -8.00 14.09 -8.16
N LEU A 193 -8.37 13.34 -7.12
CA LEU A 193 -8.81 11.94 -7.27
C LEU A 193 -10.10 11.86 -8.11
N ASP A 194 -11.09 12.71 -7.83
CA ASP A 194 -12.33 12.77 -8.62
C ASP A 194 -12.05 13.17 -10.08
N GLN A 195 -11.12 14.10 -10.33
CA GLN A 195 -10.72 14.47 -11.70
C GLN A 195 -9.97 13.35 -12.42
N LEU A 196 -9.09 12.62 -11.72
CA LEU A 196 -8.37 11.46 -12.27
C LEU A 196 -9.32 10.31 -12.56
N GLU A 197 -10.25 10.01 -11.65
CA GLU A 197 -11.33 9.04 -11.86
C GLU A 197 -12.22 9.46 -13.03
N GLU A 198 -12.69 10.71 -13.08
CA GLU A 198 -13.50 11.22 -14.19
C GLU A 198 -12.75 11.22 -15.52
N SER A 199 -11.42 11.37 -15.52
CA SER A 199 -10.60 11.35 -16.73
C SER A 199 -10.33 9.92 -17.21
N ALA A 200 -10.06 8.99 -16.29
CA ALA A 200 -9.88 7.58 -16.57
C ALA A 200 -11.20 6.94 -17.06
N GLU A 201 -12.33 7.27 -16.41
CA GLU A 201 -13.67 6.90 -16.86
C GLU A 201 -13.97 7.46 -18.25
N ARG A 202 -13.60 8.72 -18.52
CA ARG A 202 -13.77 9.31 -19.86
C ARG A 202 -12.97 8.57 -20.92
N VAL A 203 -11.71 8.24 -20.68
CA VAL A 203 -10.81 7.63 -21.69
C VAL A 203 -11.22 6.20 -22.02
N GLU A 204 -11.51 5.37 -21.01
CA GLU A 204 -11.88 3.96 -21.22
C GLU A 204 -13.35 3.78 -21.62
N ALA A 205 -14.26 4.70 -21.24
CA ALA A 205 -15.65 4.63 -21.67
C ALA A 205 -15.79 4.71 -23.21
N TRP A 206 -14.86 5.34 -23.94
CA TRP A 206 -14.90 5.37 -25.41
C TRP A 206 -14.73 4.01 -26.07
N ARG A 207 -14.22 3.00 -25.35
CA ARG A 207 -14.13 1.61 -25.85
C ARG A 207 -15.47 0.89 -25.81
N ASN A 208 -16.42 1.37 -25.00
CA ASN A 208 -17.78 0.85 -24.93
C ASN A 208 -18.78 1.97 -25.22
N GLU A 209 -19.35 1.98 -26.44
CA GLU A 209 -20.25 3.05 -26.89
C GLU A 209 -21.44 3.30 -25.94
N LYS A 210 -21.94 2.28 -25.24
CA LYS A 210 -22.99 2.43 -24.23
C LYS A 210 -22.48 3.12 -22.97
N ALA A 211 -21.29 2.78 -22.50
CA ALA A 211 -20.67 3.45 -21.35
C ALA A 211 -20.33 4.92 -21.65
N ALA A 212 -19.81 5.20 -22.85
CA ALA A 212 -19.56 6.57 -23.30
C ALA A 212 -20.84 7.41 -23.32
N TYR A 213 -21.94 6.86 -23.87
CA TYR A 213 -23.24 7.53 -23.90
C TYR A 213 -23.72 7.87 -22.48
N PHE A 214 -23.59 6.92 -21.56
CA PHE A 214 -23.95 7.06 -20.16
C PHE A 214 -23.16 8.14 -19.41
N VAL A 215 -21.84 8.21 -19.61
CA VAL A 215 -20.98 9.26 -19.03
C VAL A 215 -21.39 10.64 -19.54
N ILE A 216 -21.66 10.77 -20.84
CA ILE A 216 -22.11 12.05 -21.44
C ILE A 216 -23.48 12.45 -20.88
N CYS A 217 -24.42 11.50 -20.71
CA CYS A 217 -25.71 11.76 -20.07
C CYS A 217 -25.55 12.28 -18.64
N ALA A 218 -24.66 11.66 -17.85
CA ALA A 218 -24.39 12.09 -16.48
C ALA A 218 -23.80 13.51 -16.42
N GLN A 219 -22.86 13.83 -17.31
CA GLN A 219 -22.28 15.18 -17.42
C GLN A 219 -23.33 16.23 -17.79
N TYR A 220 -24.20 15.92 -18.77
CA TYR A 220 -25.30 16.78 -19.17
C TYR A 220 -26.24 17.07 -17.98
N LEU A 221 -26.66 16.02 -17.24
CA LEU A 221 -27.54 16.17 -16.09
C LEU A 221 -26.89 16.93 -14.91
N LYS A 222 -25.57 16.76 -14.67
CA LYS A 222 -24.83 17.57 -13.69
C LYS A 222 -24.92 19.06 -14.03
N LEU A 223 -24.74 19.44 -15.30
CA LEU A 223 -24.82 20.84 -15.74
C LEU A 223 -26.24 21.41 -15.62
N VAL A 224 -27.26 20.65 -16.06
CA VAL A 224 -28.68 21.06 -15.93
C VAL A 224 -29.05 21.29 -14.46
N ASN A 225 -28.63 20.39 -13.56
CA ASN A 225 -28.88 20.55 -12.13
C ASN A 225 -28.11 21.72 -11.51
N LYS A 226 -26.92 22.05 -12.02
CA LYS A 226 -26.12 23.19 -11.56
C LYS A 226 -26.76 24.52 -11.96
N GLU A 227 -27.26 24.64 -13.19
CA GLU A 227 -28.03 25.81 -13.66
C GLU A 227 -29.30 26.02 -12.82
N ALA A 228 -30.05 24.95 -12.55
CA ALA A 228 -31.27 25.01 -11.75
C ALA A 228 -31.02 25.45 -10.30
N LYS A 229 -29.88 25.08 -9.71
CA LYS A 229 -29.57 25.36 -8.29
C LYS A 229 -28.88 26.69 -8.04
N SER A 230 -28.01 27.17 -8.93
CA SER A 230 -27.11 28.28 -8.57
C SER A 230 -27.39 29.62 -9.26
N LYS A 231 -28.44 29.78 -10.07
CA LYS A 231 -28.69 30.99 -10.90
C LYS A 231 -27.46 31.47 -11.70
N PHE A 232 -26.42 30.64 -11.84
CA PHE A 232 -25.16 30.99 -12.49
C PHE A 232 -25.23 30.54 -13.94
N THR A 233 -25.67 31.44 -14.82
CA THR A 233 -25.74 31.22 -16.26
C THR A 233 -24.58 31.95 -16.94
N GLY A 234 -23.37 31.39 -16.82
CA GLY A 234 -22.25 31.83 -17.64
C GLY A 234 -22.35 31.24 -19.04
N TYR A 235 -22.02 32.02 -20.09
CA TYR A 235 -21.98 31.60 -21.50
C TYR A 235 -21.28 30.24 -21.70
N HIS A 236 -20.23 29.98 -20.92
CA HIS A 236 -19.46 28.74 -20.96
C HIS A 236 -20.28 27.49 -20.59
N VAL A 237 -21.17 27.57 -19.60
CA VAL A 237 -21.98 26.43 -19.12
C VAL A 237 -23.04 26.06 -20.16
N GLU A 238 -23.73 27.06 -20.71
CA GLU A 238 -24.73 26.89 -21.75
C GLU A 238 -24.11 26.33 -23.05
N HIS A 239 -22.91 26.80 -23.42
CA HIS A 239 -22.18 26.26 -24.56
C HIS A 239 -21.78 24.79 -24.34
N MET A 240 -21.25 24.44 -23.16
CA MET A 240 -20.92 23.04 -22.83
C MET A 240 -22.15 22.13 -22.87
N ARG A 241 -23.29 22.61 -22.36
CA ARG A 241 -24.56 21.87 -22.35
C ARG A 241 -25.04 21.58 -23.77
N LYS A 242 -25.02 22.58 -24.67
CA LYS A 242 -25.37 22.41 -26.09
C LYS A 242 -24.45 21.42 -26.80
N THR A 243 -23.14 21.49 -26.54
CA THR A 243 -22.16 20.57 -27.12
C THR A 243 -22.38 19.12 -26.65
N LEU A 244 -22.63 18.91 -25.35
CA LEU A 244 -22.95 17.58 -24.82
C LEU A 244 -24.27 17.04 -25.40
N LEU A 245 -25.30 17.89 -25.51
CA LEU A 245 -26.58 17.51 -26.13
C LEU A 245 -26.42 17.04 -27.59
N ALA A 246 -25.62 17.76 -28.38
CA ALA A 246 -25.34 17.37 -29.77
C ALA A 246 -24.61 16.02 -29.83
N LYS A 247 -23.64 15.77 -28.93
CA LYS A 247 -22.94 14.49 -28.81
C LYS A 247 -23.89 13.35 -28.43
N MET A 248 -24.81 13.59 -27.49
CA MET A 248 -25.84 12.62 -27.11
C MET A 248 -26.72 12.24 -28.30
N GLN A 249 -27.20 13.22 -29.07
CA GLN A 249 -28.06 12.96 -30.25
C GLN A 249 -27.34 12.19 -31.36
N VAL A 250 -26.02 12.35 -31.50
CA VAL A 250 -25.22 11.54 -32.43
C VAL A 250 -25.15 10.09 -31.95
N MET A 251 -24.89 9.87 -30.65
CA MET A 251 -24.83 8.52 -30.07
C MET A 251 -26.19 7.83 -30.04
N GLU A 252 -27.27 8.55 -29.73
CA GLU A 252 -28.65 8.05 -29.75
C GLU A 252 -29.00 7.47 -31.13
N ARG A 253 -28.63 8.19 -32.21
CA ARG A 253 -28.82 7.70 -33.59
C ARG A 253 -28.01 6.44 -33.89
N ARG A 254 -26.77 6.34 -33.40
CA ARG A 254 -25.90 5.17 -33.59
C ARG A 254 -26.38 3.94 -32.82
N LEU A 255 -26.86 4.15 -31.59
CA LEU A 255 -27.32 3.08 -30.69
C LEU A 255 -28.80 2.72 -30.87
N GLY A 256 -29.52 3.39 -31.79
CA GLY A 256 -30.94 3.17 -32.03
C GLY A 256 -31.85 3.61 -30.86
N LEU A 257 -31.40 4.56 -30.04
CA LEU A 257 -32.15 5.06 -28.89
C LEU A 257 -33.02 6.26 -29.29
N LEU A 258 -34.29 6.25 -28.89
CA LEU A 258 -35.18 7.38 -29.11
C LEU A 258 -34.90 8.50 -28.10
N PRO A 259 -34.92 9.79 -28.51
CA PRO A 259 -34.73 10.91 -27.60
C PRO A 259 -35.72 10.95 -26.43
N ALA A 260 -36.91 10.35 -26.60
CA ALA A 260 -37.92 10.23 -25.56
C ALA A 260 -37.46 9.36 -24.36
N ASN A 261 -36.51 8.44 -24.59
CA ASN A 261 -35.99 7.50 -23.59
C ASN A 261 -34.74 8.03 -22.89
N ARG A 262 -34.41 9.31 -23.07
CA ARG A 262 -33.26 9.93 -22.41
C ARG A 262 -33.50 10.04 -20.91
N PRO A 263 -32.49 9.70 -20.08
CA PRO A 263 -32.66 9.78 -18.64
C PRO A 263 -32.87 11.23 -18.20
N LYS A 264 -33.90 11.44 -17.37
CA LYS A 264 -34.31 12.78 -16.92
C LYS A 264 -33.68 13.20 -15.59
N ASN A 265 -33.21 12.24 -14.80
CA ASN A 265 -32.55 12.47 -13.52
C ASN A 265 -31.65 11.28 -13.16
N PHE A 266 -30.82 11.43 -12.11
CA PHE A 266 -29.89 10.39 -11.66
C PHE A 266 -30.57 9.16 -11.00
N LYS A 267 -31.88 9.20 -10.74
CA LYS A 267 -32.65 8.06 -10.19
C LYS A 267 -33.29 7.22 -11.29
N ASP A 268 -33.06 7.55 -12.55
CA ASP A 268 -33.59 6.82 -13.69
C ASP A 268 -33.07 5.37 -13.69
N PRO A 269 -33.92 4.33 -13.91
CA PRO A 269 -33.50 2.93 -13.94
C PRO A 269 -32.35 2.62 -14.91
N LEU A 270 -32.21 3.44 -15.96
CA LEU A 270 -31.11 3.37 -16.91
C LEU A 270 -29.74 3.54 -16.20
N PHE A 271 -29.67 4.33 -15.13
CA PHE A 271 -28.47 4.49 -14.30
C PHE A 271 -28.22 3.33 -13.32
N GLY A 272 -29.17 2.39 -13.15
CA GLY A 272 -28.91 1.12 -12.46
C GLY A 272 -27.98 0.21 -13.26
N GLN A 273 -28.14 0.20 -14.59
CA GLN A 273 -27.26 -0.51 -15.54
C GLN A 273 -25.94 0.24 -15.78
N TYR A 274 -25.95 1.57 -15.68
CA TYR A 274 -24.76 2.43 -15.66
C TYR A 274 -23.74 1.98 -14.61
N HIS A 275 -24.18 1.70 -13.37
CA HIS A 275 -23.26 1.30 -12.31
C HIS A 275 -22.47 0.03 -12.66
N VAL A 276 -23.09 -0.93 -13.36
CA VAL A 276 -22.44 -2.19 -13.76
C VAL A 276 -21.47 -1.91 -14.91
N ALA A 277 -21.95 -1.29 -15.99
CA ALA A 277 -21.15 -1.02 -17.19
C ALA A 277 -19.96 -0.07 -16.94
N VAL A 278 -20.13 0.93 -16.06
CA VAL A 278 -19.08 1.90 -15.70
C VAL A 278 -18.13 1.31 -14.66
N LYS A 279 -18.57 0.44 -13.75
CA LYS A 279 -17.69 -0.21 -12.77
C LYS A 279 -16.69 -1.17 -13.42
N ASP A 280 -17.12 -1.90 -14.47
CA ASP A 280 -16.21 -2.77 -15.23
C ASP A 280 -15.14 -1.95 -15.98
N CYS A 281 -15.53 -0.82 -16.62
CA CYS A 281 -14.57 0.10 -17.25
C CYS A 281 -13.66 0.80 -16.22
N ARG A 282 -14.18 1.16 -15.04
CA ARG A 282 -13.45 1.81 -13.95
C ARG A 282 -12.34 0.90 -13.40
N TYR A 283 -12.60 -0.39 -13.27
CA TYR A 283 -11.57 -1.36 -12.84
C TYR A 283 -10.46 -1.49 -13.88
N ASP A 284 -10.77 -1.59 -15.18
CA ASP A 284 -9.77 -1.71 -16.23
C ASP A 284 -8.94 -0.43 -16.42
N ALA A 285 -9.53 0.76 -16.27
CA ALA A 285 -8.83 2.04 -16.36
C ALA A 285 -7.80 2.22 -15.23
N LEU A 286 -8.20 1.92 -13.99
CA LEU A 286 -7.32 1.97 -12.82
C LEU A 286 -6.23 0.90 -12.90
N ASN A 287 -6.55 -0.28 -13.41
CA ASN A 287 -5.59 -1.36 -13.58
C ASN A 287 -4.60 -1.06 -14.71
N ASN A 288 -5.04 -0.48 -15.83
CA ASN A 288 -4.18 -0.03 -16.92
C ASN A 288 -3.31 1.16 -16.51
N TYR A 289 -3.81 2.10 -15.72
CA TYR A 289 -3.01 3.21 -15.20
C TYR A 289 -1.92 2.71 -14.24
N LEU A 290 -2.27 1.79 -13.33
CA LEU A 290 -1.31 1.14 -12.44
C LEU A 290 -0.30 0.30 -13.23
N THR A 291 -0.75 -0.41 -14.27
CA THR A 291 0.11 -1.21 -15.15
C THR A 291 1.00 -0.32 -16.00
N HIS A 292 0.54 0.85 -16.45
CA HIS A 292 1.36 1.85 -17.14
C HIS A 292 2.39 2.49 -16.22
N LEU A 293 2.04 2.77 -14.96
CA LEU A 293 2.97 3.25 -13.94
C LEU A 293 4.03 2.19 -13.62
N LEU A 294 3.62 0.95 -13.39
CA LEU A 294 4.51 -0.18 -13.16
C LEU A 294 5.39 -0.45 -14.38
N PHE A 295 4.83 -0.42 -15.60
CA PHE A 295 5.58 -0.57 -16.85
C PHE A 295 6.58 0.57 -17.04
N ALA A 296 6.20 1.82 -16.79
CA ALA A 296 7.11 2.96 -16.88
C ALA A 296 8.25 2.88 -15.84
N ILE A 297 7.95 2.39 -14.64
CA ILE A 297 8.96 2.11 -13.62
C ILE A 297 9.89 0.98 -14.09
N ILE A 298 9.34 -0.15 -14.55
CA ILE A 298 10.11 -1.30 -15.03
C ILE A 298 11.01 -0.92 -16.22
N VAL A 299 10.47 -0.23 -17.23
CA VAL A 299 11.23 0.22 -18.42
C VAL A 299 12.30 1.25 -18.06
N ARG A 300 12.05 2.10 -17.05
CA ARG A 300 13.05 3.03 -16.51
C ARG A 300 14.17 2.27 -15.79
N GLU A 301 13.84 1.33 -14.91
CA GLU A 301 14.82 0.50 -14.20
C GLU A 301 15.63 -0.36 -15.17
N GLU A 302 15.00 -0.90 -16.22
CA GLU A 302 15.68 -1.65 -17.28
C GLU A 302 16.66 -0.77 -18.08
N LYS A 303 16.29 0.49 -18.38
CA LYS A 303 17.21 1.49 -18.97
C LYS A 303 18.35 1.87 -18.03
N LEU A 304 18.12 1.94 -16.73
CA LEU A 304 19.15 2.23 -15.73
C LEU A 304 20.09 1.03 -15.50
N HIS A 305 19.67 -0.19 -15.85
CA HIS A 305 20.48 -1.40 -15.84
C HIS A 305 21.18 -1.68 -17.17
N GLN A 306 21.03 -0.83 -18.19
CA GLN A 306 21.89 -0.90 -19.35
C GLN A 306 23.32 -0.52 -18.94
N PRO A 307 24.32 -1.39 -19.18
CA PRO A 307 25.70 -1.07 -18.85
C PRO A 307 26.13 0.19 -19.62
N ALA A 308 26.77 1.12 -18.90
CA ALA A 308 27.30 2.34 -19.49
C ALA A 308 28.35 1.99 -20.57
N GLY A 309 27.93 2.00 -21.84
CA GLY A 309 28.80 1.62 -22.95
C GLY A 309 28.15 1.44 -24.33
N PHE A 310 26.82 1.48 -24.48
CA PHE A 310 26.20 1.43 -25.83
C PHE A 310 25.95 2.84 -26.38
N SER A 311 27.02 3.51 -26.81
CA SER A 311 26.93 4.62 -27.75
C SER A 311 26.58 4.07 -29.14
N GLY A 312 25.67 4.76 -29.84
CA GLY A 312 24.94 4.27 -31.00
C GLY A 312 25.74 3.58 -32.11
N GLY A 313 25.07 2.58 -32.70
CA GLY A 313 25.41 1.95 -33.97
C GLY A 313 24.21 1.16 -34.47
N ASP A 314 23.62 1.63 -35.57
CA ASP A 314 22.63 0.97 -36.44
C ASP A 314 21.37 0.35 -35.82
N TYR A 315 20.40 1.22 -35.56
CA TYR A 315 18.99 0.83 -35.58
C TYR A 315 18.53 0.77 -37.05
N GLN A 316 18.86 -0.31 -37.76
CA GLN A 316 18.14 -0.65 -38.99
C GLN A 316 16.84 -1.35 -38.60
N ASP A 317 15.72 -0.80 -39.09
CA ASP A 317 14.37 -1.32 -38.98
C ASP A 317 14.32 -2.83 -39.26
N LYS A 318 14.03 -3.63 -38.23
CA LYS A 318 13.42 -4.95 -38.42
C LYS A 318 12.03 -4.93 -37.80
N PRO A 319 10.97 -5.13 -38.61
CA PRO A 319 9.60 -5.16 -38.10
C PRO A 319 9.39 -6.39 -37.21
N TRP A 320 8.70 -6.18 -36.11
CA TRP A 320 8.25 -7.22 -35.19
C TRP A 320 7.30 -8.19 -35.90
N GLY A 321 7.85 -9.33 -36.32
CA GLY A 321 7.08 -10.37 -36.99
C GLY A 321 7.85 -11.68 -37.07
N SER A 322 7.92 -12.41 -35.94
CA SER A 322 7.92 -13.88 -35.92
C SER A 322 7.97 -14.38 -34.48
N LEU A 323 6.79 -14.72 -33.97
CA LEU A 323 6.59 -15.78 -32.98
C LEU A 323 7.04 -17.13 -33.58
N ALA A 324 7.43 -18.02 -32.66
CA ALA A 324 7.42 -19.49 -32.75
C ALA A 324 8.75 -20.21 -33.04
N GLN A 325 8.94 -21.27 -32.22
CA GLN A 325 9.91 -22.39 -32.31
C GLN A 325 11.33 -22.03 -31.82
N ASP A 326 11.90 -22.65 -30.78
CA ASP A 326 11.71 -23.97 -30.15
C ASP A 326 11.83 -23.92 -28.61
#